data_AF-A0A2G2VD09-F1
#
_entry.id   AF-A0A2G2VD09-F1
#
_cell.length_a   1.000
_cell.length_b   1.000
_cell.length_c   1.000
_cell.angle_alpha   90.00
_cell.angle_beta   90.00
_cell.angle_gamma   90.00
#
_symmetry.space_group_name_H-M   'P 1'
#
loop_
_entity.id
_entity.type
_entity.pdbx_description
1 polymer ?
#
loop_
_entity_poly.entity_id
_entity_poly.type
_entity_poly.pdbx_seq_one_letter_code
_entity_poly.pdbx_strand_id
1 'polypeptide(L)'
;MAPAELRELKEQLKDLLEKGFIRPSMSPWGAPVLFVRKKDGSLRMCIDYRQLNKGPYYCGIGAGKAFGRDIVDAHYKACLYAGIHISGINGEVMPGQREFQVGPSVGIASGDELWVAHYILERTCEIAGVVVSFDPKPIPGDWNGTGAHTNYSTKSMRKVGGYEVIKKAIEKLGLRHKEHIEAYGEGNERRLTGRHETDINTFKWGVANRGASIRVGRDTEKEGKGYFEDRRPASNMDPYVVTSMIAETTILWNP
;
A
#
# COMPACT_ATOMS: atom_id res chain seq x y z
N MET A 1 -7.34 13.36 30.12
CA MET A 1 -7.05 12.44 31.23
C MET A 1 -7.15 13.24 32.51
N ALA A 2 -7.89 12.75 33.51
CA ALA A 2 -8.04 13.44 34.79
C ALA A 2 -6.71 13.45 35.57
N PRO A 3 -6.50 14.39 36.51
CA PRO A 3 -5.24 14.49 37.27
C PRO A 3 -4.84 13.21 38.01
N ALA A 4 -5.81 12.44 38.51
CA ALA A 4 -5.57 11.16 39.17
C ALA A 4 -5.08 10.08 38.20
N GLU A 5 -5.71 9.98 37.03
CA GLU A 5 -5.32 9.04 35.96
C GLU A 5 -3.93 9.35 35.40
N LEU A 6 -3.56 10.63 35.28
CA LEU A 6 -2.24 11.02 34.79
C LEU A 6 -1.12 10.66 35.77
N ARG A 7 -1.39 10.71 37.08
CA ARG A 7 -0.45 10.30 38.12
C ARG A 7 -0.22 8.79 38.04
N GLU A 8 -1.31 8.03 38.02
CA GLU A 8 -1.29 6.58 37.87
C GLU A 8 -0.53 6.14 36.60
N LEU A 9 -0.77 6.83 35.48
CA LEU A 9 -0.07 6.57 34.22
C LEU A 9 1.44 6.65 34.37
N LYS A 10 1.93 7.72 35.02
CA LYS A 10 3.37 7.93 35.23
C LYS A 10 3.97 6.85 36.13
N GLU A 11 3.26 6.45 37.18
CA GLU A 11 3.70 5.41 38.11
C GLU A 11 3.80 4.04 37.42
N GLN A 12 2.76 3.62 36.69
CA GLN A 12 2.77 2.35 35.97
C GLN A 12 3.82 2.33 34.83
N LEU A 13 3.99 3.43 34.08
CA LEU A 13 5.02 3.51 33.05
C LEU A 13 6.44 3.42 33.64
N LYS A 14 6.68 4.07 34.78
CA LYS A 14 7.98 4.00 35.46
C LYS A 14 8.28 2.57 35.90
N ASP A 15 7.33 1.90 36.55
CA ASP A 15 7.48 0.50 36.97
C ASP A 15 7.78 -0.44 35.79
N LEU A 16 7.06 -0.28 34.67
CA LEU A 16 7.28 -1.08 33.47
C LEU A 16 8.63 -0.81 32.79
N LEU A 17 9.12 0.43 32.84
CA LEU A 17 10.45 0.80 32.36
C LEU A 17 11.55 0.20 33.24
N GLU A 18 11.42 0.30 34.56
CA GLU A 18 12.38 -0.26 35.53
C GLU A 18 12.46 -1.78 35.44
N LYS A 19 11.34 -2.46 35.15
CA LYS A 19 11.29 -3.90 34.88
C LYS A 19 11.78 -4.31 33.49
N GLY A 20 12.03 -3.35 32.59
CA GLY A 20 12.46 -3.61 31.22
C GLY A 20 11.37 -4.21 30.31
N PHE A 21 10.10 -4.16 30.70
CA PHE A 21 9.00 -4.68 29.89
C PHE A 21 8.63 -3.75 28.73
N ILE A 22 8.93 -2.46 28.84
CA ILE A 22 8.72 -1.46 27.78
C ILE A 22 9.99 -0.62 27.57
N ARG A 23 10.04 0.08 26.43
CA ARG A 23 11.06 1.09 26.12
C ARG A 23 10.44 2.30 25.41
N PRO A 24 11.04 3.50 25.48
CA PRO A 24 10.63 4.62 24.66
C PRO A 24 10.61 4.26 23.16
N SER A 25 9.56 4.67 22.45
CA SER A 25 9.39 4.44 21.02
C SER A 25 9.74 5.70 20.23
N MET A 26 10.36 5.53 19.06
CA MET A 26 10.57 6.61 18.07
C MET A 26 9.48 6.63 16.99
N SER A 27 8.44 5.81 17.11
CA SER A 27 7.35 5.75 16.16
C SER A 27 6.56 7.08 16.16
N PRO A 28 6.15 7.60 14.99
CA PRO A 28 5.23 8.74 14.93
C PRO A 28 3.79 8.37 15.35
N TRP A 29 3.53 7.09 15.66
CA TRP A 29 2.23 6.57 16.08
C TRP A 29 2.22 6.17 17.56
N GLY A 30 1.16 6.56 18.27
CA GLY A 30 0.86 6.13 19.63
C GLY A 30 -0.60 5.71 19.77
N ALA A 31 -0.85 4.65 20.53
CA ALA A 31 -2.21 4.27 20.92
C ALA A 31 -2.57 4.99 22.24
N PRO A 32 -3.80 5.53 22.36
CA PRO A 32 -4.22 6.17 23.60
C PRO A 32 -4.25 5.14 24.74
N VAL A 33 -4.00 5.62 25.95
CA VAL A 33 -4.14 4.82 27.16
C VAL A 33 -5.50 5.09 27.79
N LEU A 34 -6.19 4.02 28.18
CA LEU A 34 -7.42 4.05 28.95
C LEU A 34 -7.19 3.38 30.31
N PHE A 35 -7.97 3.78 31.32
CA PHE A 35 -7.96 3.12 32.61
C PHE A 35 -9.24 2.33 32.83
N VAL A 36 -9.08 1.10 33.30
CA VAL A 36 -10.20 0.27 33.78
C VAL A 36 -10.06 0.12 35.28
N ARG A 37 -11.14 0.43 36.02
CA ARG A 37 -11.15 0.28 37.48
C ARG A 37 -11.28 -1.20 37.84
N LYS A 38 -10.38 -1.69 38.69
CA LYS A 38 -10.42 -3.06 39.24
C LYS A 38 -11.38 -3.14 40.42
N LYS A 39 -11.68 -4.36 40.86
CA LYS A 39 -12.54 -4.65 42.03
C LYS A 39 -12.00 -4.02 43.33
N ASP A 40 -10.68 -3.93 43.47
CA ASP A 40 -10.00 -3.31 44.62
C ASP A 40 -9.96 -1.77 44.56
N GLY A 41 -10.57 -1.17 43.54
CA GLY A 41 -10.60 0.27 43.33
C GLY A 41 -9.37 0.84 42.61
N SER A 42 -8.29 0.07 42.43
CA SER A 42 -7.11 0.48 41.67
C SER A 42 -7.40 0.58 40.17
N LEU A 43 -6.59 1.36 39.46
CA LEU A 43 -6.72 1.52 38.01
C LEU A 43 -5.76 0.57 37.29
N ARG A 44 -6.23 -0.09 36.22
CA ARG A 44 -5.40 -0.86 35.31
C ARG A 44 -5.17 -0.04 34.04
N MET A 45 -3.92 0.22 33.71
CA MET A 45 -3.56 0.78 32.41
C MET A 45 -3.90 -0.22 31.31
N CYS A 46 -4.74 0.19 30.36
CA CYS A 46 -5.10 -0.55 29.17
C CYS A 46 -4.75 0.29 27.94
N ILE A 47 -4.12 -0.34 26.95
CA ILE A 47 -3.87 0.34 25.67
C ILE A 47 -5.15 0.25 24.84
N ASP A 48 -5.62 1.39 24.33
CA ASP A 48 -6.78 1.45 23.45
C ASP A 48 -6.42 0.98 22.05
N TYR A 49 -6.52 -0.33 21.86
CA TYR A 49 -6.35 -0.94 20.55
C TYR A 49 -7.57 -0.77 19.66
N ARG A 50 -8.64 -0.07 20.02
CA ARG A 50 -9.85 0.00 19.16
C ARG A 50 -9.54 0.56 17.79
N GLN A 51 -8.73 1.63 17.70
CA GLN A 51 -8.29 2.17 16.41
C GLN A 51 -7.40 1.18 15.64
N LEU A 52 -6.50 0.46 16.34
CA LEU A 52 -5.68 -0.60 15.73
C LEU A 52 -6.54 -1.76 15.21
N ASN A 53 -7.61 -2.09 15.93
CA ASN A 53 -8.55 -3.17 15.64
C ASN A 53 -9.64 -2.77 14.63
N LYS A 54 -9.67 -1.52 14.15
CA LYS A 54 -10.61 -1.10 13.09
C LYS A 54 -10.25 -1.69 11.72
N GLY A 55 -8.99 -2.06 11.50
CA GLY A 55 -8.52 -2.69 10.26
C GLY A 55 -7.96 -4.10 10.48
N PRO A 56 -8.71 -5.05 11.06
CA PRO A 56 -8.19 -6.37 11.40
C PRO A 56 -7.88 -7.25 10.17
N TYR A 57 -8.18 -6.75 8.97
CA TYR A 57 -8.12 -7.49 7.71
C TYR A 57 -6.76 -7.38 7.03
N TYR A 58 -6.12 -6.19 7.08
CA TYR A 58 -4.81 -5.97 6.46
C TYR A 58 -3.76 -6.90 7.09
N CYS A 59 -3.16 -7.75 6.26
CA CYS A 59 -2.25 -8.82 6.69
C CYS A 59 -2.81 -9.71 7.83
N GLY A 60 -4.13 -9.79 7.99
CA GLY A 60 -4.79 -10.54 9.05
C GLY A 60 -4.71 -12.05 8.86
N ILE A 61 -4.87 -12.80 9.96
CA ILE A 61 -4.95 -14.27 9.98
C ILE A 61 -6.19 -14.74 10.73
N GLY A 62 -6.68 -15.94 10.39
CA GLY A 62 -7.86 -16.56 11.00
C GLY A 62 -9.14 -16.35 10.19
N ALA A 63 -10.11 -17.25 10.39
CA ALA A 63 -11.32 -17.35 9.57
C ALA A 63 -12.19 -16.08 9.59
N GLY A 64 -12.18 -15.31 10.68
CA GLY A 64 -12.92 -14.04 10.77
C GLY A 64 -12.22 -12.82 10.15
N LYS A 65 -11.04 -12.99 9.54
CA LYS A 65 -10.22 -11.88 9.03
C LYS A 65 -9.68 -12.13 7.62
N ALA A 66 -9.29 -13.37 7.33
CA ALA A 66 -8.55 -13.72 6.12
C ALA A 66 -9.37 -14.58 5.13
N PHE A 67 -10.33 -13.95 4.46
CA PHE A 67 -11.19 -14.61 3.45
C PHE A 67 -10.45 -14.93 2.13
N GLY A 68 -10.66 -16.12 1.56
CA GLY A 68 -10.09 -16.51 0.25
C GLY A 68 -8.57 -16.70 0.21
N ARG A 69 -7.93 -17.08 1.34
CA ARG A 69 -6.47 -17.31 1.39
C ARG A 69 -6.04 -18.51 0.54
N ASP A 70 -6.86 -19.54 0.48
CA ASP A 70 -6.69 -20.71 -0.38
C ASP A 70 -6.47 -20.35 -1.85
N ILE A 71 -7.27 -19.42 -2.38
CA ILE A 71 -7.14 -18.91 -3.75
C ILE A 71 -5.80 -18.19 -3.93
N VAL A 72 -5.45 -17.30 -2.99
CA VAL A 72 -4.21 -16.51 -3.06
C VAL A 72 -2.98 -17.40 -3.00
N ASP A 73 -2.96 -18.38 -2.09
CA ASP A 73 -1.84 -19.30 -1.93
C ASP A 73 -1.71 -20.25 -3.15
N ALA A 74 -2.84 -20.66 -3.75
CA ALA A 74 -2.85 -21.44 -4.98
C ALA A 74 -2.35 -20.63 -6.19
N HIS A 75 -2.86 -19.40 -6.36
CA HIS A 75 -2.41 -18.45 -7.39
C HIS A 75 -0.92 -18.17 -7.27
N TYR A 76 -0.42 -17.92 -6.05
CA TYR A 76 0.99 -17.65 -5.82
C TYR A 76 1.88 -18.81 -6.31
N LYS A 77 1.52 -20.04 -5.95
CA LYS A 77 2.24 -21.25 -6.39
C LYS A 77 2.14 -21.46 -7.90
N ALA A 78 0.97 -21.21 -8.49
CA ALA A 78 0.77 -21.33 -9.93
C ALA A 78 1.63 -20.32 -10.72
N CYS A 79 1.70 -19.07 -10.25
CA CYS A 79 2.58 -18.04 -10.84
C CYS A 79 4.06 -18.44 -10.73
N LEU A 80 4.51 -18.91 -9.57
CA LEU A 80 5.88 -19.42 -9.40
C LEU A 80 6.18 -20.58 -10.37
N TYR A 81 5.25 -21.54 -10.47
CA TYR A 81 5.40 -22.68 -11.37
C TYR A 81 5.45 -22.26 -12.85
N ALA A 82 4.63 -21.27 -13.23
CA ALA A 82 4.58 -20.72 -14.59
C ALA A 82 5.80 -19.85 -14.95
N GLY A 83 6.68 -19.54 -13.99
CA GLY A 83 7.85 -18.69 -14.20
C GLY A 83 7.54 -17.19 -14.19
N ILE A 84 6.40 -16.77 -13.65
CA ILE A 84 6.08 -15.36 -13.43
C ILE A 84 6.94 -14.83 -12.28
N HIS A 85 7.50 -13.62 -12.42
CA HIS A 85 8.27 -12.98 -11.35
C HIS A 85 7.36 -12.42 -10.26
N ILE A 86 6.55 -13.27 -9.63
CA ILE A 86 5.73 -12.88 -8.49
C ILE A 86 6.63 -12.67 -7.27
N SER A 87 6.61 -11.47 -6.68
CA SER A 87 7.51 -11.08 -5.59
C SER A 87 6.87 -11.08 -4.22
N GLY A 88 5.55 -11.13 -4.12
CA GLY A 88 4.86 -11.16 -2.84
C GLY A 88 3.34 -11.21 -2.97
N ILE A 89 2.70 -11.42 -1.81
CA ILE A 89 1.25 -11.36 -1.60
C ILE A 89 0.96 -10.80 -0.21
N ASN A 90 -0.19 -10.14 -0.05
CA ASN A 90 -0.72 -9.77 1.26
C ASN A 90 -2.25 -9.69 1.28
N GLY A 91 -2.81 -9.74 2.49
CA GLY A 91 -4.20 -9.35 2.73
C GLY A 91 -4.32 -7.84 2.73
N GLU A 92 -5.31 -7.29 2.02
CA GLU A 92 -5.54 -5.85 1.96
C GLU A 92 -6.52 -5.35 3.01
N VAL A 93 -6.71 -4.03 3.07
CA VAL A 93 -7.49 -3.35 4.12
C VAL A 93 -8.97 -3.73 4.10
N MET A 94 -9.59 -3.88 2.92
CA MET A 94 -10.99 -4.32 2.82
C MET A 94 -11.10 -5.85 2.98
N PRO A 95 -12.09 -6.37 3.74
CA PRO A 95 -12.38 -7.80 3.81
C PRO A 95 -12.49 -8.44 2.43
N GLY A 96 -11.76 -9.52 2.19
CA GLY A 96 -11.75 -10.22 0.89
C GLY A 96 -10.86 -9.58 -0.17
N GLN A 97 -10.36 -8.35 0.05
CA GLN A 97 -9.36 -7.73 -0.82
C GLN A 97 -7.98 -8.34 -0.57
N ARG A 98 -7.23 -8.50 -1.66
CA ARG A 98 -5.91 -9.12 -1.71
C ARG A 98 -5.02 -8.37 -2.68
N GLU A 99 -3.72 -8.46 -2.45
CA GLU A 99 -2.70 -7.92 -3.35
C GLU A 99 -1.67 -9.01 -3.65
N PHE A 100 -1.18 -9.01 -4.87
CA PHE A 100 0.02 -9.72 -5.29
C PHE A 100 0.91 -8.74 -6.06
N GLN A 101 2.23 -8.94 -5.98
CA GLN A 101 3.19 -8.08 -6.68
C GLN A 101 3.92 -8.86 -7.77
N VAL A 102 4.06 -8.25 -8.95
CA VAL A 102 4.84 -8.79 -10.07
C VAL A 102 6.06 -7.89 -10.29
N GLY A 103 7.21 -8.52 -10.51
CA GLY A 103 8.49 -7.88 -10.77
C GLY A 103 9.44 -7.87 -9.56
N PRO A 104 10.63 -7.24 -9.72
CA PRO A 104 10.98 -6.32 -10.81
C PRO A 104 11.11 -7.00 -12.18
N SER A 105 10.36 -6.51 -13.18
CA SER A 105 10.40 -6.99 -14.58
C SER A 105 10.81 -5.84 -15.51
N VAL A 106 11.48 -6.14 -16.62
CA VAL A 106 12.08 -5.12 -17.50
C VAL A 106 11.23 -4.87 -18.74
N GLY A 107 10.78 -3.63 -18.93
CA GLY A 107 10.09 -3.21 -20.14
C GLY A 107 8.81 -3.99 -20.38
N ILE A 108 8.65 -4.54 -21.58
CA ILE A 108 7.42 -5.21 -22.03
C ILE A 108 7.05 -6.42 -21.15
N ALA A 109 8.04 -7.12 -20.58
CA ALA A 109 7.82 -8.27 -19.72
C ALA A 109 6.97 -7.94 -18.49
N SER A 110 6.98 -6.69 -18.02
CA SER A 110 6.11 -6.27 -16.91
C SER A 110 4.62 -6.36 -17.28
N GLY A 111 4.27 -6.04 -18.53
CA GLY A 111 2.89 -6.17 -19.01
C GLY A 111 2.52 -7.61 -19.28
N ASP A 112 3.41 -8.35 -19.95
CA ASP A 112 3.22 -9.77 -20.27
C ASP A 112 2.94 -10.58 -18.99
N GLU A 113 3.80 -10.44 -17.98
CA GLU A 113 3.69 -11.20 -16.75
C GLU A 113 2.46 -10.83 -15.91
N LEU A 114 2.09 -9.54 -15.86
CA LEU A 114 0.91 -9.14 -15.08
C LEU A 114 -0.38 -9.63 -15.74
N TRP A 115 -0.49 -9.57 -17.06
CA TRP A 115 -1.64 -10.11 -17.79
C TRP A 115 -1.78 -11.62 -17.60
N VAL A 116 -0.67 -12.37 -17.69
CA VAL A 116 -0.71 -13.81 -17.43
C VAL A 116 -1.00 -14.11 -15.94
N ALA A 117 -0.51 -13.29 -15.01
CA ALA A 117 -0.85 -13.42 -13.60
C ALA A 117 -2.36 -13.19 -13.34
N HIS A 118 -2.99 -12.22 -14.01
CA HIS A 118 -4.45 -12.02 -13.97
C HIS A 118 -5.20 -13.22 -14.53
N TYR A 119 -4.75 -13.77 -15.67
CA TYR A 119 -5.34 -14.97 -16.23
C TYR A 119 -5.29 -16.14 -15.23
N ILE A 120 -4.12 -16.41 -14.63
CA ILE A 120 -3.98 -17.49 -13.63
C ILE A 120 -4.89 -17.21 -12.42
N LEU A 121 -5.05 -15.95 -11.99
CA LEU A 121 -5.93 -15.59 -10.89
C LEU A 121 -7.39 -15.91 -11.22
N GLU A 122 -7.87 -15.45 -12.37
CA GLU A 122 -9.23 -15.74 -12.84
C GLU A 122 -9.49 -17.24 -12.98
N ARG A 123 -8.54 -18.01 -13.55
CA ARG A 123 -8.62 -19.47 -13.63
C ARG A 123 -8.71 -20.13 -12.25
N THR A 124 -7.93 -19.63 -11.29
CA THR A 124 -7.94 -20.15 -9.90
C THR A 124 -9.27 -19.82 -9.21
N CYS A 125 -9.79 -18.61 -9.40
CA CYS A 125 -11.10 -18.19 -8.92
C CYS A 125 -12.24 -19.01 -9.53
N GLU A 126 -12.18 -19.31 -10.84
CA GLU A 126 -13.17 -20.16 -11.52
C GLU A 126 -13.25 -21.55 -10.87
N ILE A 127 -12.10 -22.18 -10.61
CA ILE A 127 -12.04 -23.50 -9.96
C ILE A 127 -12.64 -23.44 -8.54
N ALA A 128 -12.42 -22.35 -7.82
CA ALA A 128 -12.97 -22.12 -6.49
C ALA A 128 -14.45 -21.68 -6.48
N GLY A 129 -15.05 -21.44 -7.66
CA GLY A 129 -16.43 -20.97 -7.79
C GLY A 129 -16.65 -19.55 -7.29
N VAL A 130 -15.63 -18.68 -7.36
CA VAL A 130 -15.73 -17.27 -6.97
C VAL A 130 -15.39 -16.35 -8.13
N VAL A 131 -15.86 -15.10 -8.06
CA VAL A 131 -15.56 -14.07 -9.06
C VAL A 131 -14.51 -13.11 -8.50
N VAL A 132 -13.49 -12.81 -9.30
CA VAL A 132 -12.56 -11.71 -9.04
C VAL A 132 -13.05 -10.45 -9.75
N SER A 133 -12.87 -9.30 -9.12
CA SER A 133 -13.16 -8.00 -9.71
C SER A 133 -11.93 -7.11 -9.63
N PHE A 134 -11.59 -6.50 -10.77
CA PHE A 134 -10.55 -5.47 -10.86
C PHE A 134 -11.14 -4.05 -10.82
N ASP A 135 -12.43 -3.88 -10.47
CA ASP A 135 -13.03 -2.56 -10.32
C ASP A 135 -12.26 -1.73 -9.27
N PRO A 136 -11.89 -0.47 -9.56
CA PRO A 136 -11.12 0.35 -8.62
C PRO A 136 -11.89 0.75 -7.36
N LYS A 137 -13.22 0.64 -7.35
CA LYS A 137 -14.07 0.92 -6.20
C LYS A 137 -15.26 -0.04 -6.19
N PRO A 138 -15.03 -1.33 -5.84
CA PRO A 138 -16.06 -2.36 -5.94
C PRO A 138 -17.20 -2.16 -4.94
N ILE A 139 -16.90 -1.60 -3.76
CA ILE A 139 -17.89 -1.26 -2.73
C ILE A 139 -17.88 0.26 -2.49
N PRO A 140 -19.00 0.96 -2.71
CA PRO A 140 -19.14 2.38 -2.37
C PRO A 140 -18.99 2.65 -0.86
N GLY A 141 -18.73 3.91 -0.51
CA GLY A 141 -18.63 4.35 0.88
C GLY A 141 -17.23 4.23 1.49
N ASP A 142 -17.18 4.02 2.80
CA ASP A 142 -15.97 4.05 3.65
C ASP A 142 -15.16 2.74 3.61
N TRP A 143 -15.04 2.17 2.41
CA TRP A 143 -14.20 1.01 2.14
C TRP A 143 -13.03 1.40 1.24
N ASN A 144 -11.89 0.75 1.37
CA ASN A 144 -10.75 1.01 0.49
C ASN A 144 -11.11 0.75 -0.98
N GLY A 145 -10.46 1.49 -1.88
CA GLY A 145 -10.47 1.15 -3.29
C GLY A 145 -9.37 0.15 -3.62
N THR A 146 -9.27 -0.19 -4.91
CA THR A 146 -8.26 -1.11 -5.43
C THR A 146 -7.43 -0.37 -6.48
N GLY A 147 -6.13 -0.29 -6.26
CA GLY A 147 -5.18 0.33 -7.19
C GLY A 147 -4.19 -0.70 -7.73
N ALA A 148 -3.42 -0.29 -8.74
CA ALA A 148 -2.27 -1.05 -9.24
C ALA A 148 -1.02 -0.17 -9.15
N HIS A 149 -0.50 0.01 -7.93
CA HIS A 149 0.67 0.87 -7.73
C HIS A 149 1.84 0.37 -8.58
N THR A 150 2.45 1.27 -9.35
CA THR A 150 3.53 0.94 -10.28
C THR A 150 4.86 1.46 -9.75
N ASN A 151 5.74 0.55 -9.35
CA ASN A 151 7.10 0.89 -8.96
C ASN A 151 7.98 1.04 -10.19
N TYR A 152 8.72 2.13 -10.31
CA TYR A 152 9.50 2.43 -11.50
C TYR A 152 10.90 2.95 -11.18
N SER A 153 11.89 2.45 -11.94
CA SER A 153 13.24 3.00 -11.95
C SER A 153 13.98 2.75 -13.26
N THR A 154 14.84 3.70 -13.62
CA THR A 154 15.83 3.52 -14.68
C THR A 154 17.19 3.14 -14.11
N LYS A 155 18.13 2.73 -14.98
CA LYS A 155 19.51 2.43 -14.56
C LYS A 155 20.18 3.60 -13.85
N SER A 156 19.90 4.85 -14.25
CA SER A 156 20.46 6.05 -13.60
C SER A 156 19.82 6.31 -12.24
N MET A 157 18.53 6.05 -12.06
CA MET A 157 17.85 6.17 -10.76
C MET A 157 18.41 5.21 -9.71
N ARG A 158 18.87 4.01 -10.12
CA ARG A 158 19.42 2.99 -9.22
C ARG A 158 20.91 3.19 -8.89
N LYS A 159 21.61 4.12 -9.54
CA LYS A 159 23.02 4.44 -9.27
C LYS A 159 23.16 5.51 -8.18
N VAL A 160 24.36 5.64 -7.60
CA VAL A 160 24.67 6.70 -6.63
C VAL A 160 24.32 8.08 -7.22
N GLY A 161 23.61 8.90 -6.44
CA GLY A 161 23.07 10.19 -6.90
C GLY A 161 21.77 10.08 -7.71
N GLY A 162 21.21 8.89 -7.85
CA GLY A 162 20.00 8.62 -8.63
C GLY A 162 18.73 9.28 -8.08
N TYR A 163 18.71 9.72 -6.82
CA TYR A 163 17.58 10.43 -6.23
C TYR A 163 17.25 11.74 -6.95
N GLU A 164 18.24 12.46 -7.47
CA GLU A 164 18.00 13.66 -8.28
C GLU A 164 17.36 13.33 -9.64
N VAL A 165 17.69 12.15 -10.20
CA VAL A 165 17.03 11.64 -11.42
C VAL A 165 15.58 11.26 -11.14
N ILE A 166 15.31 10.69 -9.95
CA ILE A 166 13.95 10.39 -9.49
C ILE A 166 13.12 11.67 -9.39
N LYS A 167 13.62 12.72 -8.71
CA LYS A 167 12.90 14.00 -8.59
C LYS A 167 12.55 14.61 -9.94
N LYS A 168 13.51 14.67 -10.88
CA LYS A 168 13.28 15.17 -12.24
C LYS A 168 12.22 14.36 -12.99
N ALA A 169 12.20 13.05 -12.83
CA ALA A 169 11.17 12.20 -13.44
C ALA A 169 9.77 12.47 -12.84
N ILE A 170 9.69 12.67 -11.52
CA ILE A 170 8.44 13.01 -10.83
C ILE A 170 7.91 14.38 -11.28
N GLU A 171 8.78 15.37 -11.46
CA GLU A 171 8.41 16.68 -12.01
C GLU A 171 7.77 16.55 -13.41
N LYS A 172 8.38 15.77 -14.31
CA LYS A 172 7.80 15.49 -15.64
C LYS A 172 6.42 14.82 -15.54
N LEU A 173 6.25 13.84 -14.65
CA LEU A 173 4.95 13.18 -14.42
C LEU A 173 3.88 14.13 -13.90
N GLY A 174 4.27 15.14 -13.13
CA GLY A 174 3.37 16.19 -12.65
C GLY A 174 2.83 17.06 -13.78
N LEU A 175 3.66 17.38 -14.78
CA LEU A 175 3.26 18.18 -15.94
C LEU A 175 2.24 17.48 -16.84
N ARG A 176 2.32 16.14 -16.94
CA ARG A 176 1.39 15.31 -17.71
C ARG A 176 0.34 14.61 -16.84
N HIS A 177 0.06 15.14 -15.64
CA HIS A 177 -0.82 14.45 -14.67
C HIS A 177 -2.17 14.05 -15.26
N LYS A 178 -2.83 14.98 -15.97
CA LYS A 178 -4.16 14.77 -16.57
C LYS A 178 -4.14 13.65 -17.62
N GLU A 179 -3.19 13.70 -18.55
CA GLU A 179 -3.03 12.69 -19.61
C GLU A 179 -2.81 11.29 -19.04
N HIS A 180 -1.99 11.19 -17.99
CA HIS A 180 -1.80 9.92 -17.28
C HIS A 180 -3.09 9.43 -16.61
N ILE A 181 -3.84 10.31 -15.91
CA ILE A 181 -5.10 9.91 -15.26
C ILE A 181 -6.12 9.37 -16.27
N GLU A 182 -6.25 9.99 -17.45
CA GLU A 182 -7.15 9.54 -18.52
C GLU A 182 -6.82 8.12 -19.01
N ALA A 183 -5.56 7.70 -18.92
CA ALA A 183 -5.10 6.37 -19.33
C ALA A 183 -5.00 5.35 -18.17
N TYR A 184 -5.22 5.76 -16.93
CA TYR A 184 -4.91 4.98 -15.72
C TYR A 184 -6.09 4.12 -15.22
N GLY A 185 -6.98 3.74 -16.12
CA GLY A 185 -8.13 2.86 -15.87
C GLY A 185 -9.44 3.61 -15.63
N GLU A 186 -10.53 3.03 -16.13
CA GLU A 186 -11.88 3.61 -16.02
C GLU A 186 -12.44 3.47 -14.59
N GLY A 187 -13.26 4.44 -14.17
CA GLY A 187 -13.89 4.45 -12.84
C GLY A 187 -12.98 4.93 -11.70
N ASN A 188 -11.77 5.41 -12.03
CA ASN A 188 -10.77 5.81 -11.05
C ASN A 188 -11.19 7.02 -10.20
N GLU A 189 -12.10 7.86 -10.69
CA GLU A 189 -12.70 8.98 -9.97
C GLU A 189 -13.47 8.54 -8.71
N ARG A 190 -13.98 7.30 -8.68
CA ARG A 190 -14.63 6.73 -7.50
C ARG A 190 -13.62 6.31 -6.42
N ARG A 191 -12.37 6.08 -6.80
CA ARG A 191 -11.28 5.66 -5.90
C ARG A 191 -10.46 6.85 -5.41
N LEU A 192 -9.98 7.68 -6.34
CA LEU A 192 -9.03 8.78 -6.09
C LEU A 192 -9.73 10.03 -5.54
N THR A 193 -10.25 9.92 -4.31
CA THR A 193 -11.04 10.96 -3.63
C THR A 193 -10.27 11.75 -2.57
N GLY A 194 -9.00 11.43 -2.33
CA GLY A 194 -8.16 12.01 -1.28
C GLY A 194 -8.49 11.56 0.16
N ARG A 195 -9.55 10.76 0.39
CA ARG A 195 -9.93 10.28 1.74
C ARG A 195 -9.09 9.10 2.23
N HIS A 196 -9.01 8.05 1.42
CA HIS A 196 -8.27 6.83 1.75
C HIS A 196 -6.87 6.80 1.13
N GLU A 197 -6.64 7.58 0.06
CA GLU A 197 -5.42 7.60 -0.75
C GLU A 197 -5.21 9.00 -1.39
N THR A 198 -5.02 9.05 -2.71
CA THR A 198 -4.67 10.22 -3.52
C THR A 198 -5.94 10.92 -4.03
N ASP A 199 -5.86 12.23 -4.30
CA ASP A 199 -6.89 13.01 -4.98
C ASP A 199 -6.66 13.01 -6.51
N ILE A 200 -7.71 12.81 -7.31
CA ILE A 200 -7.60 12.68 -8.77
C ILE A 200 -7.21 13.98 -9.48
N ASN A 201 -7.50 15.14 -8.89
CA ASN A 201 -7.28 16.44 -9.54
C ASN A 201 -5.94 17.07 -9.16
N THR A 202 -5.32 16.59 -8.08
CA THR A 202 -4.12 17.21 -7.51
C THR A 202 -2.94 16.25 -7.56
N PHE A 203 -1.92 16.63 -8.32
CA PHE A 203 -0.64 15.91 -8.29
C PHE A 203 0.18 16.30 -7.06
N LYS A 204 0.53 15.30 -6.23
CA LYS A 204 1.40 15.47 -5.08
C LYS A 204 2.42 14.33 -5.03
N TRP A 205 3.61 14.63 -4.54
CA TRP A 205 4.58 13.60 -4.20
C TRP A 205 5.18 13.83 -2.81
N GLY A 206 5.68 12.76 -2.19
CA GLY A 206 6.38 12.88 -0.91
C GLY A 206 7.04 11.59 -0.44
N VAL A 207 7.98 11.73 0.48
CA VAL A 207 8.67 10.58 1.07
C VAL A 207 7.78 9.92 2.10
N ALA A 208 7.60 8.60 1.96
CA ALA A 208 6.71 7.77 2.78
C ALA A 208 5.26 8.29 2.88
N ASN A 209 4.85 9.18 1.99
CA ASN A 209 3.52 9.79 2.03
C ASN A 209 2.51 8.89 1.31
N ARG A 210 1.62 8.25 2.08
CA ARG A 210 0.56 7.41 1.52
C ARG A 210 -0.67 8.18 1.00
N GLY A 211 -0.75 9.49 1.16
CA GLY A 211 -1.78 10.33 0.55
C GLY A 211 -1.33 11.01 -0.76
N ALA A 212 -0.10 10.75 -1.20
CA ALA A 212 0.48 11.36 -2.38
C ALA A 212 0.28 10.49 -3.63
N SER A 213 0.18 11.15 -4.78
CA SER A 213 0.11 10.53 -6.10
C SER A 213 1.35 9.72 -6.42
N ILE A 214 2.53 10.29 -6.12
CA ILE A 214 3.81 9.59 -6.21
C ILE A 214 4.43 9.48 -4.81
N ARG A 215 4.86 8.28 -4.43
CA ARG A 215 5.56 8.05 -3.17
C ARG A 215 7.00 7.66 -3.44
N VAL A 216 7.92 8.22 -2.65
CA VAL A 216 9.31 7.72 -2.58
C VAL A 216 9.52 7.02 -1.24
N GLY A 217 10.16 5.85 -1.25
CA GLY A 217 10.46 5.09 -0.04
C GLY A 217 11.47 5.81 0.86
N ARG A 218 11.40 5.58 2.18
CA ARG A 218 12.41 6.12 3.12
C ARG A 218 13.81 5.58 2.81
N ASP A 219 13.90 4.32 2.37
CA ASP A 219 15.18 3.72 2.00
C ASP A 219 15.74 4.37 0.73
N THR A 220 14.92 4.61 -0.29
CA THR A 220 15.33 5.37 -1.49
C THR A 220 15.85 6.76 -1.15
N GLU A 221 15.14 7.49 -0.26
CA GLU A 221 15.58 8.82 0.19
C GLU A 221 16.92 8.73 0.94
N LYS A 222 17.02 7.81 1.91
CA LYS A 222 18.20 7.62 2.75
C LYS A 222 19.43 7.20 1.94
N GLU A 223 19.26 6.32 0.97
CA GLU A 223 20.36 5.82 0.13
C GLU A 223 20.72 6.76 -1.03
N GLY A 224 19.87 7.75 -1.32
CA GLY A 224 20.07 8.69 -2.43
C GLY A 224 19.96 8.04 -3.81
N LYS A 225 19.31 6.87 -3.92
CA LYS A 225 19.12 6.08 -5.14
C LYS A 225 18.01 5.04 -4.94
N GLY A 226 17.39 4.57 -6.02
CA GLY A 226 16.37 3.51 -5.95
C GLY A 226 15.27 3.66 -6.99
N TYR A 227 14.03 3.68 -6.52
CA TYR A 227 12.80 3.77 -7.32
C TYR A 227 11.74 4.65 -6.64
N PHE A 228 10.73 5.07 -7.41
CA PHE A 228 9.51 5.68 -6.89
C PHE A 228 8.28 4.81 -7.20
N GLU A 229 7.18 5.08 -6.52
CA GLU A 229 5.90 4.36 -6.63
C GLU A 229 4.84 5.33 -7.17
N ASP A 230 4.31 5.09 -8.37
CA ASP A 230 3.12 5.78 -8.89
C ASP A 230 1.86 5.09 -8.40
N ARG A 231 1.05 5.81 -7.61
CA ARG A 231 -0.11 5.26 -6.90
C ARG A 231 -1.44 5.57 -7.55
N ARG A 232 -1.38 6.25 -8.69
CA ARG A 232 -2.54 6.70 -9.46
C ARG A 232 -3.18 5.62 -10.33
N PRO A 233 -2.49 4.59 -10.85
CA PRO A 233 -3.16 3.57 -11.67
C PRO A 233 -4.24 2.81 -10.89
N ALA A 234 -5.40 2.65 -11.49
CA ALA A 234 -6.49 1.82 -11.00
C ALA A 234 -6.15 0.32 -11.11
N SER A 235 -6.84 -0.54 -10.38
CA SER A 235 -6.64 -1.99 -10.45
C SER A 235 -7.00 -2.63 -11.79
N ASN A 236 -7.87 -1.99 -12.58
CA ASN A 236 -8.24 -2.38 -13.94
C ASN A 236 -7.38 -1.72 -15.03
N MET A 237 -6.27 -1.08 -14.67
CA MET A 237 -5.38 -0.47 -15.65
C MET A 237 -4.77 -1.52 -16.60
N ASP A 238 -4.54 -1.12 -17.85
CA ASP A 238 -3.74 -1.92 -18.78
C ASP A 238 -2.25 -1.68 -18.49
N PRO A 239 -1.48 -2.69 -18.05
CA PRO A 239 -0.07 -2.52 -17.76
C PRO A 239 0.75 -2.10 -18.97
N TYR A 240 0.36 -2.46 -20.20
CA TYR A 240 1.10 -2.01 -21.38
C TYR A 240 1.00 -0.49 -21.55
N VAL A 241 -0.18 0.07 -21.33
CA VAL A 241 -0.43 1.51 -21.39
C VAL A 241 0.30 2.22 -20.25
N VAL A 242 0.12 1.78 -19.01
CA VAL A 242 0.71 2.46 -17.85
C VAL A 242 2.24 2.42 -17.89
N THR A 243 2.84 1.26 -18.16
CA THR A 243 4.30 1.12 -18.17
C THR A 243 4.95 1.90 -19.31
N SER A 244 4.37 1.85 -20.52
CA SER A 244 4.89 2.60 -21.66
C SER A 244 4.75 4.12 -21.45
N MET A 245 3.63 4.60 -20.91
CA MET A 245 3.41 6.02 -20.68
C MET A 245 4.32 6.59 -19.59
N ILE A 246 4.58 5.84 -18.51
CA ILE A 246 5.59 6.23 -17.51
C ILE A 246 6.98 6.31 -18.16
N ALA A 247 7.37 5.31 -18.95
CA ALA A 247 8.66 5.31 -19.63
C ALA A 247 8.78 6.47 -20.63
N GLU A 248 7.75 6.71 -21.45
CA GLU A 248 7.70 7.81 -22.41
C GLU A 248 7.86 9.16 -21.71
N THR A 249 7.01 9.46 -20.72
CA THR A 249 7.04 10.74 -20.00
C THR A 249 8.36 10.97 -19.27
N THR A 250 8.96 9.92 -18.71
CA THR A 250 10.18 10.07 -17.89
C THR A 250 11.47 10.01 -18.71
N ILE A 251 11.47 9.39 -19.90
CA ILE A 251 12.68 9.17 -20.72
C ILE A 251 12.64 9.99 -22.02
N LEU A 252 11.55 9.92 -22.78
CA LEU A 252 11.49 10.40 -24.17
C LEU A 252 10.91 11.80 -24.28
N TRP A 253 9.90 12.10 -23.48
CA TRP A 253 9.21 13.37 -23.52
C TRP A 253 10.06 14.50 -22.95
N ASN A 254 10.11 15.62 -23.68
CA ASN A 254 10.71 16.86 -23.24
C ASN A 254 9.63 17.96 -23.24
N PRO A 255 9.37 18.59 -22.08
CA PRO A 255 8.42 19.69 -21.95
C PRO A 255 8.80 20.92 -22.79
#